data_AF-A0A948Z2U8-F1
#
_entry.id   AF-A0A948Z2U8-F1
#
_cell.length_a   1.000
_cell.length_b   1.000
_cell.length_c   1.000
_cell.angle_alpha   90.00
_cell.angle_beta   90.00
_cell.angle_gamma   90.00
#
_symmetry.space_group_name_H-M   'P 1'
#
loop_
_entity.id
_entity.type
_entity.pdbx_description
1 polymer ?
#
loop_
_entity_poly.entity_id
_entity_poly.type
_entity_poly.pdbx_seq_one_letter_code
_entity_poly.pdbx_strand_id
1 'polypeptide(L)'
;MKHKRNLVNCLPPRQTPLNQSLITGTLMLALGLPLASPMAAESQASDTLPDFSDSLNLTTTDVAGDGFLLLTNNQITPLQKATKKDKPRKDKDGSYLLDAQAVAGDGIISVPLATGSKSLIDQGGLEWFVNTDITFATSSSASAAASDATFTHSVTATTSAGGTEMVVLDDAFDGYNTLCVSLTGATGPCTTGDPDYTIYNQNGPATFDVNCDSRQLNFAAQTIGSLQVSRKMFVPSNDSFARWLNIFTNTGSTPQTLTAVTANNLGSDSNTKIVSSSDGNTTASITDTWVSTFQNYSGTTSTDPRLGHVLQGPGASVGLANIYFTDGGNNPYWAYTFTLKPGETKIIMNFATGQPSKAAANAKAAELVRLPVNTLQCMTPVEKTQVVNFKKTGFPWYMLTPVLASPNKITGGGQ
;
A
#
# COMPACT_ATOMS: atom_id res chain seq x y z
N MET A 1 -55.60 -19.45 32.41
CA MET A 1 -55.11 -19.04 33.74
C MET A 1 -54.10 -17.92 33.53
N LYS A 2 -54.50 -16.65 33.36
CA LYS A 2 -54.65 -15.59 34.39
C LYS A 2 -53.62 -15.64 35.53
N HIS A 3 -52.60 -14.77 35.46
CA HIS A 3 -52.05 -13.90 36.54
C HIS A 3 -51.01 -12.99 35.88
N LYS A 4 -50.71 -11.76 36.31
CA LYS A 4 -51.40 -10.61 36.93
C LYS A 4 -50.28 -9.56 37.03
N ARG A 5 -50.61 -8.28 36.81
CA ARG A 5 -49.71 -7.11 36.85
C ARG A 5 -49.02 -6.94 38.20
N ASN A 6 -47.89 -6.22 38.23
CA ASN A 6 -47.75 -5.03 39.07
C ASN A 6 -46.62 -4.09 38.59
N LEU A 7 -47.02 -2.83 38.39
CA LEU A 7 -46.21 -1.62 38.23
C LEU A 7 -45.86 -1.07 39.62
N VAL A 8 -44.67 -0.49 39.80
CA VAL A 8 -44.43 0.58 40.77
C VAL A 8 -43.48 1.62 40.17
N ASN A 9 -43.98 2.85 40.04
CA ASN A 9 -43.26 4.09 39.78
C ASN A 9 -42.63 4.61 41.07
N CYS A 10 -41.41 5.18 41.00
CA CYS A 10 -41.00 6.29 41.87
C CYS A 10 -40.06 7.24 41.10
N LEU A 11 -40.53 8.48 40.90
CA LEU A 11 -39.81 9.65 40.42
C LEU A 11 -39.04 10.34 41.59
N PRO A 12 -38.12 11.30 41.31
CA PRO A 12 -37.04 11.71 42.21
C PRO A 12 -37.38 12.93 43.08
N PRO A 13 -36.54 13.30 44.07
CA PRO A 13 -36.69 14.57 44.76
C PRO A 13 -35.90 15.72 44.10
N ARG A 14 -36.56 16.88 44.20
CA ARG A 14 -36.25 18.24 43.72
C ARG A 14 -34.99 18.88 44.32
N GLN A 15 -34.42 19.77 43.52
CA GLN A 15 -33.50 20.86 43.85
C GLN A 15 -34.11 21.91 44.78
N THR A 16 -33.28 22.69 45.50
CA THR A 16 -33.31 24.17 45.58
C THR A 16 -32.09 24.72 46.37
N PRO A 17 -31.74 26.02 46.28
CA PRO A 17 -30.40 26.46 45.88
C PRO A 17 -29.67 27.29 46.95
N LEU A 18 -28.40 27.64 46.70
CA LEU A 18 -27.77 28.79 47.35
C LEU A 18 -26.81 29.53 46.41
N ASN A 19 -26.83 30.83 46.62
CA ASN A 19 -26.43 31.93 45.76
C ASN A 19 -24.91 32.14 45.64
N GLN A 20 -24.55 32.61 44.44
CA GLN A 20 -23.64 33.71 44.10
C GLN A 20 -22.65 34.24 45.17
N SER A 21 -21.37 34.29 44.77
CA SER A 21 -20.61 35.54 44.83
C SER A 21 -19.51 35.56 43.77
N LEU A 22 -19.53 36.60 42.94
CA LEU A 22 -18.42 37.08 42.13
C LEU A 22 -17.19 37.36 43.01
N ILE A 23 -16.01 36.90 42.58
CA ILE A 23 -14.76 37.69 42.67
C ILE A 23 -13.97 37.45 41.38
N THR A 24 -13.77 38.56 40.67
CA THR A 24 -12.81 38.77 39.60
C THR A 24 -11.37 38.48 40.06
N GLY A 25 -10.67 37.60 39.36
CA GLY A 25 -9.26 37.32 39.60
C GLY A 25 -8.61 36.71 38.37
N THR A 26 -8.06 37.56 37.52
CA THR A 26 -7.20 37.19 36.40
C THR A 26 -6.00 36.40 36.92
N LEU A 27 -5.93 35.11 36.63
CA LEU A 27 -4.71 34.32 36.79
C LEU A 27 -4.46 33.58 35.46
N MET A 28 -3.55 34.14 34.65
CA MET A 28 -2.91 33.39 33.58
C MET A 28 -2.12 32.25 34.22
N LEU A 29 -2.67 31.05 34.19
CA LEU A 29 -1.89 29.84 34.43
C LEU A 29 -1.31 29.40 33.08
N ALA A 30 -0.06 29.79 32.84
CA ALA A 30 0.75 29.21 31.77
C ALA A 30 0.93 27.72 32.07
N LEU A 31 0.22 26.87 31.33
CA LEU A 31 0.52 25.44 31.27
C LEU A 31 1.87 25.29 30.58
N GLY A 32 2.89 25.04 31.40
CA GLY A 32 4.23 24.69 30.96
C GLY A 32 4.19 23.44 30.10
N LEU A 33 4.47 23.62 28.81
CA LEU A 33 4.96 22.56 27.95
C LEU A 33 6.23 21.99 28.60
N PRO A 34 6.40 20.66 28.70
CA PRO A 34 7.69 20.11 29.06
C PRO A 34 8.68 20.52 27.97
N LEU A 35 9.69 21.28 28.37
CA LEU A 35 10.91 21.49 27.59
C LEU A 35 11.41 20.12 27.16
N ALA A 36 11.41 19.87 25.85
CA ALA A 36 12.13 18.75 25.28
C ALA A 36 13.57 18.86 25.76
N SER A 37 14.02 17.88 26.55
CA SER A 37 15.43 17.69 26.83
C SER A 37 16.18 17.71 25.50
N PRO A 38 17.35 18.37 25.39
CA PRO A 38 18.18 18.20 24.21
C PRO A 38 18.43 16.69 24.08
N MET A 39 18.01 16.12 22.95
CA MET A 39 18.45 14.78 22.57
C MET A 39 19.97 14.81 22.68
N ALA A 40 20.51 14.01 23.60
CA ALA A 40 21.92 13.70 23.60
C ALA A 40 22.23 13.24 22.17
N ALA A 41 23.23 13.85 21.54
CA ALA A 41 23.76 13.35 20.29
C ALA A 41 24.14 11.89 20.55
N GLU A 42 23.35 10.99 19.99
CA GLU A 42 23.65 9.58 20.00
C GLU A 42 24.97 9.45 19.26
N SER A 43 26.01 9.09 20.01
CA SER A 43 27.31 8.71 19.47
C SER A 43 27.01 7.75 18.35
N GLN A 44 27.32 8.15 17.11
CA GLN A 44 27.33 7.21 16.00
C GLN A 44 28.18 6.04 16.47
N ALA A 45 27.54 4.90 16.73
CA ALA A 45 28.24 3.65 16.80
C ALA A 45 28.94 3.58 15.45
N SER A 46 30.26 3.76 15.47
CA SER A 46 31.09 3.37 14.36
C SER A 46 30.72 1.93 14.10
N ASP A 47 29.94 1.68 13.05
CA ASP A 47 29.79 0.37 12.44
C ASP A 47 31.20 -0.08 12.08
N THR A 48 31.90 -0.67 13.04
CA THR A 48 33.14 -1.37 12.77
C THR A 48 32.72 -2.56 11.94
N LEU A 49 32.91 -2.41 10.63
CA LEU A 49 32.89 -3.52 9.68
C LEU A 49 33.67 -4.70 10.30
N PRO A 50 33.20 -5.95 10.12
CA PRO A 50 33.88 -7.13 10.63
C PRO A 50 35.38 -7.09 10.26
N ASP A 51 36.25 -7.49 11.20
CA ASP A 51 37.68 -7.60 10.93
C ASP A 51 37.93 -8.79 9.99
N PHE A 52 38.25 -8.50 8.73
CA PHE A 52 38.49 -9.48 7.67
C PHE A 52 39.92 -10.07 7.69
N SER A 53 40.75 -9.74 8.69
CA SER A 53 42.15 -10.16 8.72
C SER A 53 42.36 -11.67 8.86
N ASP A 54 41.41 -12.38 9.50
CA ASP A 54 41.56 -13.81 9.84
C ASP A 54 40.64 -14.77 9.05
N SER A 55 39.71 -14.26 8.22
CA SER A 55 38.70 -15.10 7.54
C SER A 55 38.53 -14.71 6.07
N LEU A 56 39.28 -15.36 5.17
CA LEU A 56 39.19 -15.18 3.71
C LEU A 56 37.90 -15.74 3.06
N ASN A 57 36.94 -16.20 3.86
CA ASN A 57 35.67 -16.76 3.39
C ASN A 57 34.53 -16.14 4.22
N LEU A 58 33.60 -15.47 3.53
CA LEU A 58 32.29 -15.15 4.07
C LEU A 58 31.46 -16.43 4.16
N THR A 59 30.67 -16.57 5.21
CA THR A 59 29.61 -17.59 5.27
C THR A 59 28.37 -17.10 4.52
N THR A 60 27.47 -18.00 4.16
CA THR A 60 26.16 -17.64 3.54
C THR A 60 25.26 -16.82 4.48
N THR A 61 25.65 -16.66 5.74
CA THR A 61 25.00 -15.77 6.71
C THR A 61 25.61 -14.36 6.75
N ASP A 62 26.82 -14.19 6.20
CA ASP A 62 27.54 -12.90 6.16
C ASP A 62 27.27 -12.11 4.86
N VAL A 63 26.62 -12.73 3.87
CA VAL A 63 26.18 -12.13 2.61
C VAL A 63 24.66 -12.25 2.54
N ALA A 64 23.94 -11.16 2.30
CA ALA A 64 22.51 -11.26 2.04
C ALA A 64 22.31 -11.69 0.57
N GLY A 65 21.55 -12.76 0.31
CA GLY A 65 21.06 -13.07 -1.04
C GLY A 65 21.41 -14.45 -1.62
N ASP A 66 22.16 -15.29 -0.94
CA ASP A 66 22.53 -16.65 -1.38
C ASP A 66 21.70 -17.77 -0.70
N GLY A 67 20.75 -17.39 0.15
CA GLY A 67 19.85 -18.30 0.87
C GLY A 67 18.44 -18.39 0.31
N PHE A 68 18.25 -18.79 -0.96
CA PHE A 68 16.93 -19.25 -1.42
C PHE A 68 16.96 -20.72 -1.88
N LEU A 69 16.02 -21.50 -1.37
CA LEU A 69 15.72 -22.86 -1.79
C LEU A 69 15.07 -22.81 -3.17
N LEU A 70 15.81 -23.15 -4.22
CA LEU A 70 15.21 -23.36 -5.54
C LEU A 70 14.33 -24.62 -5.51
N LEU A 71 13.02 -24.47 -5.25
CA LEU A 71 12.05 -25.54 -5.39
C LEU A 71 11.78 -25.81 -6.87
N THR A 72 12.65 -26.60 -7.50
CA THR A 72 12.32 -27.23 -8.78
C THR A 72 12.10 -28.72 -8.55
N ASN A 73 10.92 -29.22 -8.94
CA ASN A 73 10.60 -30.66 -8.96
C ASN A 73 10.72 -31.43 -7.62
N ASN A 74 10.37 -30.81 -6.49
CA ASN A 74 10.24 -31.50 -5.19
C ASN A 74 11.54 -32.20 -4.72
N GLN A 75 12.70 -31.65 -5.10
CA GLN A 75 14.02 -32.09 -4.63
C GLN A 75 14.72 -30.91 -3.95
N ILE A 76 15.16 -31.11 -2.71
CA ILE A 76 15.95 -30.15 -1.95
C ILE A 76 17.42 -30.33 -2.35
N THR A 77 17.98 -29.40 -3.13
CA THR A 77 19.44 -29.32 -3.31
C THR A 77 20.08 -28.50 -2.18
N PRO A 78 21.20 -28.94 -1.59
CA PRO A 78 21.89 -28.19 -0.53
C PRO A 78 22.38 -26.82 -1.01
N LEU A 79 22.43 -25.86 -0.05
CA LEU A 79 22.98 -24.50 -0.19
C LEU A 79 24.20 -24.47 -1.13
N GLN A 80 24.13 -23.66 -2.19
CA GLN A 80 25.31 -23.40 -3.01
C GLN A 80 26.32 -22.65 -2.14
N LYS A 81 27.53 -23.21 -1.99
CA LYS A 81 28.66 -22.50 -1.35
C LYS A 81 28.93 -21.22 -2.13
N ALA A 82 29.21 -20.12 -1.41
CA ALA A 82 29.72 -18.86 -1.95
C ALA A 82 30.69 -19.12 -3.11
N THR A 83 30.43 -18.49 -4.26
CA THR A 83 31.24 -18.68 -5.44
C THR A 83 32.53 -17.86 -5.32
N LYS A 84 33.51 -18.09 -6.20
CA LYS A 84 34.76 -17.30 -6.20
C LYS A 84 34.54 -15.78 -6.40
N LYS A 85 33.34 -15.37 -6.83
CA LYS A 85 32.95 -13.99 -7.11
C LYS A 85 32.64 -13.19 -5.84
N ASP A 86 32.42 -13.87 -4.72
CA ASP A 86 31.98 -13.29 -3.43
C ASP A 86 33.14 -13.05 -2.46
N LYS A 87 34.38 -13.02 -2.97
CA LYS A 87 35.59 -12.80 -2.17
C LYS A 87 35.90 -11.29 -2.09
N PRO A 88 36.21 -10.75 -0.89
CA PRO A 88 36.72 -9.38 -0.77
C PRO A 88 37.94 -9.19 -1.69
N ARG A 89 37.95 -8.09 -2.45
CA ARG A 89 39.13 -7.69 -3.25
C ARG A 89 40.05 -6.85 -2.37
N LYS A 90 41.34 -6.96 -2.60
CA LYS A 90 42.34 -6.16 -1.89
C LYS A 90 42.53 -4.82 -2.62
N ASP A 91 42.33 -3.71 -1.92
CA ASP A 91 42.60 -2.37 -2.45
C ASP A 91 44.10 -2.05 -2.43
N LYS A 92 44.49 -0.96 -3.09
CA LYS A 92 45.89 -0.53 -3.25
C LYS A 92 46.59 -0.22 -1.94
N ASP A 93 45.85 0.12 -0.89
CA ASP A 93 46.38 0.35 0.46
C ASP A 93 46.48 -0.93 1.30
N GLY A 94 46.05 -2.07 0.75
CA GLY A 94 46.06 -3.36 1.43
C GLY A 94 44.80 -3.67 2.24
N SER A 95 43.82 -2.77 2.29
CA SER A 95 42.49 -3.04 2.86
C SER A 95 41.70 -4.03 2.01
N TYR A 96 40.74 -4.74 2.62
CA TYR A 96 39.82 -5.63 1.91
C TYR A 96 38.50 -4.91 1.70
N LEU A 97 38.05 -4.81 0.45
CA LEU A 97 36.77 -4.21 0.06
C LEU A 97 35.83 -5.27 -0.49
N LEU A 98 34.58 -5.24 -0.06
CA LEU A 98 33.48 -5.90 -0.73
C LEU A 98 32.83 -4.92 -1.70
N ASP A 99 32.56 -5.38 -2.92
CA ASP A 99 31.75 -4.61 -3.86
C ASP A 99 30.33 -4.50 -3.28
N ALA A 100 29.65 -3.36 -3.39
CA ALA A 100 28.29 -3.22 -2.87
C ALA A 100 27.33 -4.25 -3.48
N GLN A 101 27.62 -4.67 -4.72
CA GLN A 101 26.92 -5.74 -5.45
C GLN A 101 27.17 -7.15 -4.87
N ALA A 102 28.25 -7.35 -4.10
CA ALA A 102 28.57 -8.62 -3.45
C ALA A 102 28.02 -8.73 -2.02
N VAL A 103 27.64 -7.60 -1.39
CA VAL A 103 26.99 -7.57 -0.06
C VAL A 103 25.47 -7.71 -0.18
N ALA A 104 24.90 -7.22 -1.29
CA ALA A 104 23.46 -7.20 -1.56
C ALA A 104 22.94 -8.42 -2.36
N GLY A 105 23.76 -9.47 -2.51
CA GLY A 105 23.45 -10.61 -3.37
C GLY A 105 23.71 -10.26 -4.83
N ASP A 106 24.41 -11.14 -5.55
CA ASP A 106 24.86 -10.88 -6.90
C ASP A 106 23.75 -11.05 -7.94
N GLY A 107 22.72 -10.23 -7.81
CA GLY A 107 21.77 -9.98 -8.87
C GLY A 107 20.57 -10.92 -8.82
N ILE A 108 19.42 -10.28 -8.59
CA ILE A 108 18.16 -10.71 -9.17
C ILE A 108 17.71 -12.08 -8.62
N ILE A 109 17.15 -12.05 -7.41
CA ILE A 109 15.97 -12.87 -7.13
C ILE A 109 14.81 -12.25 -7.93
N SER A 110 14.91 -12.19 -9.25
CA SER A 110 13.68 -12.16 -10.03
C SER A 110 13.25 -13.61 -10.06
N VAL A 111 12.25 -13.91 -9.24
CA VAL A 111 11.37 -15.02 -9.55
C VAL A 111 11.04 -14.84 -11.04
N PRO A 112 11.33 -15.82 -11.92
CA PRO A 112 11.09 -15.64 -13.35
C PRO A 112 9.64 -15.18 -13.49
N LEU A 113 9.45 -13.98 -14.06
CA LEU A 113 8.14 -13.35 -14.18
C LEU A 113 7.16 -14.42 -14.66
N ALA A 114 6.11 -14.68 -13.86
CA ALA A 114 5.04 -15.54 -14.30
C ALA A 114 4.61 -15.06 -15.70
N THR A 115 4.42 -15.99 -16.64
CA THR A 115 4.09 -15.62 -18.03
C THR A 115 2.92 -14.65 -18.01
N GLY A 116 3.12 -13.46 -18.58
CA GLY A 116 2.11 -12.40 -18.58
C GLY A 116 2.11 -11.51 -17.34
N SER A 117 3.24 -11.35 -16.63
CA SER A 117 3.41 -10.34 -15.57
C SER A 117 4.44 -9.26 -15.91
N LYS A 118 4.38 -8.14 -15.19
CA LYS A 118 5.37 -7.04 -15.23
C LYS A 118 5.75 -6.65 -13.81
N SER A 119 6.96 -6.11 -13.62
CA SER A 119 7.39 -5.62 -12.31
C SER A 119 7.70 -4.12 -12.27
N LEU A 120 7.54 -3.55 -11.08
CA LEU A 120 7.88 -2.17 -10.72
C LEU A 120 8.44 -2.15 -9.29
N ILE A 121 9.54 -1.46 -9.04
CA ILE A 121 10.21 -1.43 -7.72
C ILE A 121 10.03 -0.05 -7.09
N ASP A 122 9.43 0.03 -5.90
CA ASP A 122 9.26 1.30 -5.18
C ASP A 122 10.56 1.82 -4.53
N GLN A 123 10.52 2.99 -3.88
CA GLN A 123 11.72 3.56 -3.23
C GLN A 123 12.24 2.69 -2.08
N GLY A 124 11.36 1.94 -1.41
CA GLY A 124 11.73 1.02 -0.35
C GLY A 124 12.39 -0.27 -0.87
N GLY A 125 12.46 -0.44 -2.19
CA GLY A 125 12.98 -1.64 -2.84
C GLY A 125 12.00 -2.81 -2.84
N LEU A 126 10.71 -2.56 -2.57
CA LEU A 126 9.66 -3.55 -2.74
C LEU A 126 9.31 -3.66 -4.23
N GLU A 127 9.57 -4.81 -4.82
CA GLU A 127 9.21 -5.15 -6.20
C GLU A 127 7.77 -5.67 -6.25
N TRP A 128 6.94 -5.03 -7.04
CA TRP A 128 5.53 -5.38 -7.24
C TRP A 128 5.39 -6.21 -8.52
N PHE A 129 4.96 -7.47 -8.39
CA PHE A 129 4.69 -8.34 -9.53
C PHE A 129 3.22 -8.22 -9.93
N VAL A 130 2.97 -7.71 -11.14
CA VAL A 130 1.63 -7.32 -11.59
C VAL A 130 1.17 -8.21 -12.72
N ASN A 131 0.02 -8.85 -12.56
CA ASN A 131 -0.64 -9.65 -13.59
C ASN A 131 -1.10 -8.76 -14.74
N THR A 132 -0.66 -9.09 -15.95
CA THR A 132 -1.06 -8.40 -17.19
C THR A 132 -1.71 -9.36 -18.17
N ASP A 133 -0.92 -10.17 -18.87
CA ASP A 133 -1.34 -11.00 -20.00
C ASP A 133 -1.60 -12.44 -19.55
N ILE A 134 -2.44 -12.59 -18.53
CA ILE A 134 -2.84 -13.89 -18.01
C ILE A 134 -4.02 -14.42 -18.82
N THR A 135 -3.89 -15.64 -19.36
CA THR A 135 -4.86 -16.25 -20.28
C THR A 135 -5.95 -17.08 -19.58
N PHE A 136 -5.84 -17.30 -18.27
CA PHE A 136 -6.86 -17.98 -17.47
C PHE A 136 -7.53 -17.01 -16.49
N ALA A 137 -8.78 -17.28 -16.13
CA ALA A 137 -9.64 -16.36 -15.40
C ALA A 137 -9.84 -16.79 -13.93
N THR A 138 -8.87 -16.51 -13.07
CA THR A 138 -9.09 -16.53 -11.62
C THR A 138 -9.27 -15.10 -11.10
N SER A 139 -9.88 -14.92 -9.92
CA SER A 139 -9.84 -13.63 -9.23
C SER A 139 -8.40 -13.22 -8.92
N SER A 140 -7.57 -14.15 -8.43
CA SER A 140 -6.16 -13.90 -8.11
C SER A 140 -5.28 -13.50 -9.29
N SER A 141 -5.61 -13.96 -10.51
CA SER A 141 -4.82 -13.68 -11.71
C SER A 141 -5.43 -12.61 -12.62
N ALA A 142 -6.30 -11.78 -12.07
CA ALA A 142 -6.98 -10.70 -12.80
C ALA A 142 -6.00 -9.63 -13.30
N SER A 143 -6.40 -8.90 -14.35
CA SER A 143 -5.59 -7.83 -14.91
C SER A 143 -5.38 -6.72 -13.86
N ALA A 144 -4.12 -6.33 -13.66
CA ALA A 144 -3.65 -5.39 -12.65
C ALA A 144 -3.73 -5.88 -11.19
N ALA A 145 -4.03 -7.16 -10.94
CA ALA A 145 -3.82 -7.74 -9.62
C ALA A 145 -2.31 -7.91 -9.35
N ALA A 146 -1.85 -7.63 -8.14
CA ALA A 146 -0.47 -7.95 -7.76
C ALA A 146 -0.40 -9.42 -7.35
N SER A 147 0.36 -10.22 -8.10
CA SER A 147 0.57 -11.65 -7.83
C SER A 147 1.60 -11.89 -6.74
N ASP A 148 2.41 -10.88 -6.41
CA ASP A 148 3.36 -10.85 -5.30
C ASP A 148 3.85 -9.40 -5.10
N ALA A 149 4.37 -9.11 -3.92
CA ALA A 149 5.34 -8.04 -3.74
C ALA A 149 6.44 -8.44 -2.75
N THR A 150 7.70 -8.33 -3.18
CA THR A 150 8.87 -8.86 -2.46
C THR A 150 9.98 -7.82 -2.38
N PHE A 151 10.66 -7.70 -1.23
CA PHE A 151 11.82 -6.82 -1.11
C PHE A 151 13.00 -7.38 -1.91
N THR A 152 13.66 -6.51 -2.66
CA THR A 152 14.83 -6.87 -3.49
C THR A 152 16.12 -6.98 -2.70
N HIS A 153 16.08 -6.69 -1.39
CA HIS A 153 17.23 -6.67 -0.49
C HIS A 153 16.75 -6.86 0.96
N SER A 154 17.69 -7.18 1.86
CA SER A 154 17.37 -7.30 3.28
C SER A 154 16.97 -5.96 3.88
N VAL A 155 15.90 -5.97 4.68
CA VAL A 155 15.42 -4.82 5.44
C VAL A 155 15.47 -5.10 6.94
N THR A 156 15.54 -4.03 7.73
CA THR A 156 15.51 -4.11 9.20
C THR A 156 14.08 -4.36 9.68
N ALA A 157 13.68 -5.63 9.75
CA ALA A 157 12.32 -6.04 10.07
C ALA A 157 12.12 -6.28 11.57
N THR A 158 10.94 -5.96 12.10
CA THR A 158 10.63 -6.15 13.53
C THR A 158 10.32 -7.60 13.90
N THR A 159 10.90 -8.09 14.99
CA THR A 159 10.72 -9.46 15.54
C THR A 159 9.67 -9.52 16.64
N SER A 160 9.24 -10.73 17.01
CA SER A 160 8.24 -10.91 18.08
C SER A 160 8.72 -10.48 19.47
N ALA A 161 10.04 -10.45 19.69
CA ALA A 161 10.66 -10.10 20.97
C ALA A 161 10.87 -8.58 21.17
N GLY A 162 10.44 -7.73 20.23
CA GLY A 162 10.56 -6.27 20.33
C GLY A 162 11.88 -5.68 19.82
N GLY A 163 12.64 -6.44 19.01
CA GLY A 163 13.84 -5.96 18.32
C GLY A 163 13.68 -5.99 16.80
N THR A 164 14.81 -5.92 16.09
CA THR A 164 14.85 -6.02 14.62
C THR A 164 15.90 -6.99 14.14
N GLU A 165 15.70 -7.54 12.95
CA GLU A 165 16.64 -8.39 12.24
C GLU A 165 16.75 -7.97 10.76
N MET A 166 17.89 -8.25 10.14
CA MET A 166 18.06 -8.05 8.70
C MET A 166 17.52 -9.28 7.97
N VAL A 167 16.46 -9.11 7.20
CA VAL A 167 15.80 -10.20 6.47
C VAL A 167 15.20 -9.67 5.18
N VAL A 168 15.18 -10.50 4.14
CA VAL A 168 14.39 -10.22 2.93
C VAL A 168 12.95 -10.61 3.23
N LEU A 169 12.03 -9.65 3.09
CA LEU A 169 10.61 -9.94 3.26
C LEU A 169 9.97 -10.18 1.89
N ASP A 170 9.22 -11.27 1.72
CA ASP A 170 8.64 -11.74 0.47
C ASP A 170 7.17 -12.14 0.62
N ASP A 171 6.51 -12.54 -0.47
CA ASP A 171 5.17 -13.14 -0.42
C ASP A 171 4.10 -12.22 0.20
N ALA A 172 4.08 -10.95 -0.20
CA ALA A 172 3.05 -10.02 0.29
C ALA A 172 1.64 -10.43 -0.18
N PHE A 173 1.53 -10.99 -1.38
CA PHE A 173 0.27 -11.13 -2.10
C PHE A 173 0.26 -12.36 -2.99
N ASP A 174 -0.94 -12.88 -3.22
CA ASP A 174 -1.21 -13.99 -4.16
C ASP A 174 -2.25 -13.59 -5.22
N GLY A 175 -2.49 -12.29 -5.39
CA GLY A 175 -3.63 -11.77 -6.16
C GLY A 175 -4.33 -10.61 -5.45
N TYR A 176 -3.60 -9.53 -5.20
CA TYR A 176 -4.09 -8.35 -4.50
C TYR A 176 -4.68 -7.30 -5.44
N ASN A 177 -5.71 -6.60 -4.97
CA ASN A 177 -6.43 -5.57 -5.72
C ASN A 177 -7.10 -6.07 -7.00
N THR A 178 -7.72 -7.24 -6.99
CA THR A 178 -8.59 -7.69 -8.08
C THR A 178 -9.82 -6.82 -8.17
N LEU A 179 -10.13 -6.31 -9.38
CA LEU A 179 -11.34 -5.54 -9.61
C LEU A 179 -12.47 -6.44 -10.12
N CYS A 180 -13.58 -6.44 -9.40
CA CYS A 180 -14.84 -7.03 -9.82
C CYS A 180 -15.92 -5.96 -9.92
N VAL A 181 -16.76 -6.05 -10.94
CA VAL A 181 -17.85 -5.12 -11.21
C VAL A 181 -19.17 -5.86 -11.11
N SER A 182 -20.05 -5.44 -10.19
CA SER A 182 -21.43 -5.91 -10.12
C SER A 182 -22.38 -4.85 -10.63
N LEU A 183 -23.28 -5.26 -11.54
CA LEU A 183 -24.42 -4.45 -11.99
C LEU A 183 -25.73 -4.85 -11.28
N THR A 184 -25.71 -5.92 -10.48
CA THR A 184 -26.84 -6.38 -9.65
C THR A 184 -26.85 -5.72 -8.27
N GLY A 185 -25.76 -5.02 -7.91
CA GLY A 185 -25.59 -4.36 -6.62
C GLY A 185 -24.94 -5.25 -5.56
N ALA A 186 -24.43 -6.42 -5.93
CA ALA A 186 -23.73 -7.32 -5.02
C ALA A 186 -22.47 -6.65 -4.44
N THR A 187 -22.28 -6.78 -3.13
CA THR A 187 -21.17 -6.19 -2.36
C THR A 187 -20.32 -7.24 -1.64
N GLY A 188 -20.62 -8.53 -1.84
CA GLY A 188 -19.98 -9.66 -1.19
C GLY A 188 -18.63 -10.05 -1.80
N PRO A 189 -18.08 -11.20 -1.42
CA PRO A 189 -16.83 -11.69 -1.99
C PRO A 189 -17.03 -11.96 -3.48
N CYS A 190 -16.07 -11.53 -4.28
CA CYS A 190 -16.04 -11.84 -5.70
C CYS A 190 -15.23 -13.12 -5.93
N THR A 191 -15.87 -14.13 -6.52
CA THR A 191 -15.23 -15.39 -6.90
C THR A 191 -15.40 -15.66 -8.39
N THR A 192 -14.43 -16.32 -9.01
CA THR A 192 -14.54 -16.75 -10.41
C THR A 192 -15.80 -17.58 -10.64
N GLY A 193 -16.54 -17.24 -11.69
CA GLY A 193 -17.75 -17.95 -12.09
C GLY A 193 -19.01 -17.52 -11.35
N ASP A 194 -18.92 -16.60 -10.39
CA ASP A 194 -20.09 -15.98 -9.76
C ASP A 194 -20.80 -15.05 -10.77
N PRO A 195 -22.08 -15.30 -11.10
CA PRO A 195 -22.82 -14.48 -12.06
C PRO A 195 -23.10 -13.04 -11.62
N ASP A 196 -22.96 -12.73 -10.32
CA ASP A 196 -23.16 -11.37 -9.81
C ASP A 196 -22.01 -10.41 -10.13
N TYR A 197 -20.86 -10.95 -10.57
CA TYR A 197 -19.66 -10.19 -10.82
C TYR A 197 -19.08 -10.43 -12.21
N THR A 198 -18.61 -9.37 -12.85
CA THR A 198 -17.66 -9.44 -13.96
C THR A 198 -16.27 -9.06 -13.43
N ILE A 199 -15.33 -9.99 -13.50
CA ILE A 199 -13.93 -9.74 -13.13
C ILE A 199 -13.24 -8.99 -14.28
N TYR A 200 -12.47 -7.95 -13.94
CA TYR A 200 -11.63 -7.27 -14.91
C TYR A 200 -10.35 -8.10 -15.20
N ASN A 201 -10.40 -8.97 -16.20
CA ASN A 201 -9.33 -9.91 -16.52
C ASN A 201 -9.22 -10.17 -18.03
N GLN A 202 -8.18 -10.90 -18.44
CA GLN A 202 -7.93 -11.27 -19.85
C GLN A 202 -7.89 -10.06 -20.81
N ASN A 203 -7.40 -8.92 -20.33
CA ASN A 203 -7.33 -7.66 -21.09
C ASN A 203 -6.06 -7.54 -21.95
N GLY A 204 -5.30 -8.63 -22.12
CA GLY A 204 -4.02 -8.64 -22.82
C GLY A 204 -2.89 -7.95 -22.05
N PRO A 205 -1.73 -7.75 -22.69
CA PRO A 205 -0.58 -7.14 -22.05
C PRO A 205 -0.81 -5.66 -21.72
N ALA A 206 -0.43 -5.26 -20.51
CA ALA A 206 -0.39 -3.86 -20.12
C ALA A 206 0.79 -3.14 -20.80
N THR A 207 0.69 -1.83 -20.94
CA THR A 207 1.78 -0.99 -21.47
C THR A 207 2.34 -0.09 -20.38
N PHE A 208 3.65 0.16 -20.41
CA PHE A 208 4.23 1.20 -19.57
C PHE A 208 3.84 2.58 -20.10
N ASP A 209 3.47 3.48 -19.20
CA ASP A 209 3.25 4.87 -19.52
C ASP A 209 4.60 5.60 -19.61
N VAL A 210 5.06 5.81 -20.84
CA VAL A 210 6.33 6.50 -21.11
C VAL A 210 6.34 7.95 -20.63
N ASN A 211 5.18 8.58 -20.44
CA ASN A 211 5.07 9.94 -19.91
C ASN A 211 5.10 9.98 -18.38
N CYS A 212 5.18 8.81 -17.74
CA CYS A 212 5.28 8.63 -16.31
C CYS A 212 6.61 7.94 -15.95
N ASP A 213 7.68 8.18 -16.70
CA ASP A 213 8.98 7.53 -16.50
C ASP A 213 8.90 5.99 -16.44
N SER A 214 7.90 5.41 -17.13
CA SER A 214 7.56 3.97 -17.07
C SER A 214 7.24 3.45 -15.66
N ARG A 215 6.78 4.32 -14.75
CA ARG A 215 6.37 4.00 -13.38
C ARG A 215 4.89 3.66 -13.26
N GLN A 216 4.14 3.75 -14.35
CA GLN A 216 2.72 3.42 -14.44
C GLN A 216 2.47 2.38 -15.53
N LEU A 217 1.63 1.40 -15.21
CA LEU A 217 1.06 0.44 -16.15
C LEU A 217 -0.35 0.87 -16.54
N ASN A 218 -0.63 0.86 -17.85
CA ASN A 218 -1.92 1.13 -18.43
C ASN A 218 -2.53 -0.19 -18.96
N PHE A 219 -3.77 -0.48 -18.54
CA PHE A 219 -4.49 -1.69 -18.93
C PHE A 219 -5.60 -1.36 -19.95
N ALA A 220 -5.85 -2.28 -20.87
CA ALA A 220 -6.85 -2.09 -21.94
C ALA A 220 -8.28 -1.96 -21.38
N ALA A 221 -9.12 -1.14 -21.99
CA ALA A 221 -10.49 -0.99 -21.51
C ALA A 221 -11.33 -2.23 -21.81
N GLN A 222 -12.14 -2.66 -20.84
CA GLN A 222 -13.10 -3.76 -20.93
C GLN A 222 -14.52 -3.20 -20.91
N THR A 223 -15.38 -3.69 -21.80
CA THR A 223 -16.81 -3.38 -21.77
C THR A 223 -17.52 -4.30 -20.79
N ILE A 224 -18.22 -3.73 -19.80
CA ILE A 224 -19.03 -4.45 -18.81
C ILE A 224 -20.41 -3.80 -18.75
N GLY A 225 -21.41 -4.43 -19.39
CA GLY A 225 -22.72 -3.80 -19.59
C GLY A 225 -22.59 -2.50 -20.39
N SER A 226 -23.08 -1.39 -19.84
CA SER A 226 -22.93 -0.04 -20.44
C SER A 226 -21.67 0.71 -19.99
N LEU A 227 -20.75 0.04 -19.30
CA LEU A 227 -19.55 0.66 -18.76
C LEU A 227 -18.34 0.33 -19.63
N GLN A 228 -17.51 1.33 -19.87
CA GLN A 228 -16.09 1.13 -20.19
C GLN A 228 -15.29 1.20 -18.90
N VAL A 229 -14.65 0.09 -18.55
CA VAL A 229 -13.83 -0.06 -17.35
C VAL A 229 -12.36 -0.19 -17.76
N SER A 230 -11.47 0.56 -17.14
CA SER A 230 -10.03 0.41 -17.34
C SER A 230 -9.27 0.61 -16.03
N ARG A 231 -8.01 0.18 -16.00
CA ARG A 231 -7.17 0.29 -14.81
C ARG A 231 -5.82 0.94 -15.13
N LYS A 232 -5.29 1.64 -14.13
CA LYS A 232 -3.88 2.05 -14.09
C LYS A 232 -3.26 1.61 -12.78
N MET A 233 -2.03 1.13 -12.80
CA MET A 233 -1.26 0.82 -11.60
C MET A 233 0.04 1.63 -11.62
N PHE A 234 0.29 2.40 -10.56
CA PHE A 234 1.47 3.25 -10.42
C PHE A 234 2.26 2.84 -9.20
N VAL A 235 3.59 2.77 -9.35
CA VAL A 235 4.54 2.57 -8.26
C VAL A 235 5.60 3.67 -8.39
N PRO A 236 5.71 4.62 -7.44
CA PRO A 236 6.68 5.70 -7.49
C PRO A 236 8.11 5.20 -7.23
N SER A 237 9.11 5.85 -7.79
CA SER A 237 10.53 5.63 -7.46
C SER A 237 11.00 6.46 -6.25
N ASN A 238 10.16 7.36 -5.76
CA ASN A 238 10.45 8.34 -4.71
C ASN A 238 9.46 8.26 -3.53
N ASP A 239 8.78 7.12 -3.39
CA ASP A 239 7.93 6.77 -2.26
C ASP A 239 7.78 5.23 -2.20
N SER A 240 7.12 4.71 -1.16
CA SER A 240 6.99 3.27 -0.90
C SER A 240 5.53 2.82 -0.90
N PHE A 241 4.88 2.80 -2.07
CA PHE A 241 3.51 2.32 -2.23
C PHE A 241 3.21 1.88 -3.67
N ALA A 242 2.16 1.10 -3.85
CA ALA A 242 1.48 0.95 -5.13
C ALA A 242 0.10 1.61 -5.08
N ARG A 243 -0.34 2.13 -6.22
CA ARG A 243 -1.62 2.82 -6.39
C ARG A 243 -2.36 2.28 -7.59
N TRP A 244 -3.63 1.95 -7.39
CA TRP A 244 -4.55 1.56 -8.43
C TRP A 244 -5.56 2.66 -8.70
N LEU A 245 -5.79 2.98 -9.97
CA LEU A 245 -6.93 3.76 -10.44
C LEU A 245 -7.86 2.81 -11.19
N ASN A 246 -9.05 2.58 -10.64
CA ASN A 246 -10.13 1.84 -11.29
C ASN A 246 -11.07 2.87 -11.92
N ILE A 247 -11.08 2.94 -13.25
CA ILE A 247 -11.71 4.00 -14.03
C ILE A 247 -12.99 3.45 -14.67
N PHE A 248 -14.12 4.09 -14.40
CA PHE A 248 -15.44 3.65 -14.88
C PHE A 248 -16.09 4.78 -15.65
N THR A 249 -16.41 4.55 -16.92
CA THR A 249 -17.14 5.50 -17.78
C THR A 249 -18.44 4.88 -18.25
N ASN A 250 -19.56 5.55 -18.02
CA ASN A 250 -20.86 5.10 -18.55
C ASN A 250 -21.02 5.58 -20.00
N THR A 251 -20.97 4.66 -20.96
CA THR A 251 -21.14 4.93 -22.39
C THR A 251 -22.60 4.79 -22.85
N GLY A 252 -23.50 4.40 -21.94
CA GLY A 252 -24.94 4.32 -22.19
C GLY A 252 -25.64 5.68 -22.17
N SER A 253 -26.93 5.66 -22.50
CA SER A 253 -27.80 6.85 -22.54
C SER A 253 -28.60 7.08 -21.26
N THR A 254 -28.51 6.18 -20.27
CA THR A 254 -29.19 6.26 -18.98
C THR A 254 -28.20 6.17 -17.82
N PRO A 255 -28.54 6.68 -16.62
CA PRO A 255 -27.70 6.50 -15.44
C PRO A 255 -27.50 5.01 -15.11
N GLN A 256 -26.26 4.61 -14.84
CA GLN A 256 -25.89 3.24 -14.46
C GLN A 256 -25.35 3.24 -13.04
N THR A 257 -25.99 2.48 -12.15
CA THR A 257 -25.46 2.17 -10.82
C THR A 257 -24.62 0.89 -10.90
N LEU A 258 -23.48 0.88 -10.23
CA LEU A 258 -22.62 -0.28 -10.12
C LEU A 258 -22.03 -0.40 -8.71
N THR A 259 -21.56 -1.60 -8.38
CA THR A 259 -20.66 -1.83 -7.26
C THR A 259 -19.30 -2.26 -7.79
N ALA A 260 -18.25 -1.51 -7.43
CA ALA A 260 -16.87 -1.91 -7.63
C ALA A 260 -16.36 -2.63 -6.38
N VAL A 261 -16.05 -3.92 -6.50
CA VAL A 261 -15.50 -4.75 -5.42
C VAL A 261 -14.01 -4.93 -5.66
N THR A 262 -13.21 -4.63 -4.66
CA THR A 262 -11.81 -5.01 -4.60
C THR A 262 -11.70 -6.30 -3.82
N ALA A 263 -11.35 -7.39 -4.50
CA ALA A 263 -11.00 -8.67 -3.88
C ALA A 263 -9.49 -8.79 -3.78
N ASN A 264 -9.00 -9.49 -2.77
CA ASN A 264 -7.58 -9.64 -2.53
C ASN A 264 -7.25 -11.07 -2.12
N ASN A 265 -6.00 -11.46 -2.30
CA ASN A 265 -5.40 -12.64 -1.70
C ASN A 265 -4.04 -12.23 -1.12
N LEU A 266 -3.85 -12.40 0.19
CA LEU A 266 -2.64 -12.03 0.93
C LEU A 266 -1.77 -13.28 1.11
N GLY A 267 -0.47 -13.19 0.84
CA GLY A 267 0.47 -14.32 0.99
C GLY A 267 0.61 -14.79 2.45
N SER A 268 0.27 -13.92 3.41
CA SER A 268 0.21 -14.28 4.83
C SER A 268 -0.86 -15.32 5.18
N ASP A 269 -1.75 -15.68 4.25
CA ASP A 269 -2.61 -16.84 4.39
C ASP A 269 -3.45 -16.80 5.70
N SER A 270 -3.72 -17.97 6.29
CA SER A 270 -4.39 -18.08 7.59
C SER A 270 -3.60 -17.47 8.77
N ASN A 271 -2.35 -17.02 8.54
CA ASN A 271 -1.56 -16.28 9.52
C ASN A 271 -1.76 -14.77 9.46
N THR A 272 -2.61 -14.27 8.54
CA THR A 272 -2.96 -12.85 8.45
C THR A 272 -3.50 -12.33 9.78
N LYS A 273 -2.93 -11.24 10.28
CA LYS A 273 -3.38 -10.54 11.49
C LYS A 273 -3.59 -9.06 11.22
N ILE A 274 -4.73 -8.53 11.68
CA ILE A 274 -4.98 -7.10 11.68
C ILE A 274 -4.16 -6.47 12.80
N VAL A 275 -3.29 -5.52 12.44
CA VAL A 275 -2.45 -4.80 13.39
C VAL A 275 -3.20 -3.60 13.95
N SER A 276 -3.79 -2.80 13.06
CA SER A 276 -4.53 -1.59 13.41
C SER A 276 -5.41 -1.18 12.22
N SER A 277 -6.37 -0.33 12.50
CA SER A 277 -7.16 0.40 11.52
C SER A 277 -7.05 1.91 11.78
N SER A 278 -7.69 2.71 10.93
CA SER A 278 -7.62 4.16 10.99
C SER A 278 -8.29 4.81 12.21
N ASP A 279 -9.17 4.08 12.88
CA ASP A 279 -9.76 4.49 14.17
C ASP A 279 -9.03 3.90 15.39
N GLY A 280 -7.91 3.20 15.16
CA GLY A 280 -7.01 2.69 16.20
C GLY A 280 -7.44 1.34 16.81
N ASN A 281 -8.39 0.63 16.20
CA ASN A 281 -8.78 -0.72 16.64
C ASN A 281 -8.24 -1.80 15.68
N THR A 282 -8.61 -3.07 15.90
CA THR A 282 -8.18 -4.22 15.09
C THR A 282 -9.35 -4.87 14.35
N THR A 283 -10.41 -4.12 14.10
CA THR A 283 -11.63 -4.59 13.42
C THR A 283 -11.93 -3.67 12.25
N ALA A 284 -11.74 -4.18 11.03
CA ALA A 284 -12.05 -3.39 9.85
C ALA A 284 -13.54 -3.06 9.76
N SER A 285 -13.84 -1.80 9.45
CA SER A 285 -15.18 -1.26 9.33
C SER A 285 -15.30 -0.36 8.11
N ILE A 286 -16.52 -0.09 7.66
CA ILE A 286 -16.76 0.80 6.51
C ILE A 286 -16.35 2.25 6.78
N THR A 287 -16.14 2.62 8.04
CA THR A 287 -15.63 3.95 8.43
C THR A 287 -14.12 4.05 8.33
N ASP A 288 -13.42 2.92 8.16
CA ASP A 288 -11.97 2.94 8.08
C ASP A 288 -11.46 3.50 6.76
N THR A 289 -10.44 4.36 6.86
CA THR A 289 -9.70 4.91 5.73
C THR A 289 -8.53 4.01 5.32
N TRP A 290 -7.99 3.26 6.27
CA TRP A 290 -6.96 2.26 6.07
C TRP A 290 -7.05 1.13 7.11
N VAL A 291 -6.53 -0.03 6.74
CA VAL A 291 -6.31 -1.19 7.62
C VAL A 291 -4.88 -1.65 7.40
N SER A 292 -4.18 -2.06 8.45
CA SER A 292 -2.85 -2.65 8.34
C SER A 292 -2.84 -4.08 8.83
N THR A 293 -1.99 -4.89 8.20
CA THR A 293 -1.85 -6.30 8.51
C THR A 293 -0.40 -6.73 8.55
N PHE A 294 -0.20 -7.92 9.10
CA PHE A 294 1.06 -8.63 9.01
C PHE A 294 0.80 -10.13 9.10
N GLN A 295 1.77 -10.92 8.65
CA GLN A 295 1.84 -12.34 8.93
C GLN A 295 2.23 -12.56 10.40
N ASN A 296 1.44 -13.33 11.13
CA ASN A 296 1.77 -13.69 12.50
C ASN A 296 3.14 -14.38 12.56
N TYR A 297 3.88 -14.11 13.63
CA TYR A 297 5.23 -14.65 13.79
C TYR A 297 5.23 -16.19 13.84
N SER A 298 6.17 -16.79 13.10
CA SER A 298 6.56 -18.19 13.26
C SER A 298 7.84 -18.24 14.08
N GLY A 299 7.70 -18.52 15.38
CA GLY A 299 8.80 -18.33 16.33
C GLY A 299 9.09 -16.84 16.57
N THR A 300 10.29 -16.38 16.22
CA THR A 300 10.72 -14.98 16.43
C THR A 300 10.55 -14.08 15.20
N THR A 301 10.36 -14.66 14.03
CA THR A 301 10.44 -13.98 12.73
C THR A 301 9.14 -14.11 11.95
N SER A 302 8.98 -13.25 10.95
CA SER A 302 7.88 -13.31 9.97
C SER A 302 8.47 -12.89 8.64
N THR A 303 8.21 -13.69 7.62
CA THR A 303 8.78 -13.57 6.27
C THR A 303 8.08 -12.51 5.45
N ASP A 304 6.85 -12.14 5.79
CA ASP A 304 6.07 -11.31 4.88
C ASP A 304 6.19 -9.81 5.19
N PRO A 305 6.12 -8.93 4.18
CA PRO A 305 6.02 -7.49 4.40
C PRO A 305 4.88 -7.13 5.34
N ARG A 306 5.07 -6.11 6.19
CA ARG A 306 4.00 -5.56 7.02
C ARG A 306 3.20 -4.61 6.13
N LEU A 307 1.91 -4.89 5.96
CA LEU A 307 1.10 -4.29 4.91
C LEU A 307 0.23 -3.14 5.43
N GLY A 308 0.07 -2.11 4.61
CA GLY A 308 -0.96 -1.09 4.77
C GLY A 308 -1.89 -1.09 3.56
N HIS A 309 -3.20 -1.16 3.80
CA HIS A 309 -4.25 -1.15 2.79
C HIS A 309 -5.06 0.14 2.91
N VAL A 310 -5.00 1.01 1.91
CA VAL A 310 -5.66 2.33 1.94
C VAL A 310 -6.90 2.31 1.07
N LEU A 311 -8.04 2.53 1.72
CA LEU A 311 -9.37 2.24 1.20
C LEU A 311 -10.04 3.52 0.68
N GLN A 312 -10.00 4.57 1.50
CA GLN A 312 -10.72 5.82 1.22
C GLN A 312 -10.10 6.99 2.00
N GLY A 313 -10.50 8.21 1.67
CA GLY A 313 -10.09 9.43 2.36
C GLY A 313 -11.24 10.12 3.11
N PRO A 314 -10.95 10.91 4.16
CA PRO A 314 -11.95 11.70 4.87
C PRO A 314 -12.78 12.58 3.93
N GLY A 315 -14.11 12.52 4.06
CA GLY A 315 -15.03 13.34 3.26
C GLY A 315 -15.15 12.93 1.79
N ALA A 316 -14.79 11.69 1.45
CA ALA A 316 -15.08 11.08 0.16
C ALA A 316 -16.56 11.23 -0.23
N SER A 317 -16.84 11.44 -1.52
CA SER A 317 -18.23 11.48 -2.02
C SER A 317 -18.80 10.09 -2.27
N VAL A 318 -17.92 9.08 -2.41
CA VAL A 318 -18.27 7.66 -2.44
C VAL A 318 -17.42 6.97 -1.38
N GLY A 319 -18.06 6.57 -0.27
CA GLY A 319 -17.41 5.78 0.77
C GLY A 319 -17.52 4.28 0.53
N LEU A 320 -16.92 3.50 1.43
CA LEU A 320 -17.10 2.05 1.48
C LEU A 320 -18.58 1.68 1.69
N ALA A 321 -19.09 0.84 0.81
CA ALA A 321 -20.41 0.23 0.92
C ALA A 321 -20.38 -1.09 1.71
N ASN A 322 -19.24 -1.79 1.68
CA ASN A 322 -19.01 -3.01 2.45
C ASN A 322 -17.52 -3.26 2.65
N ILE A 323 -17.17 -4.01 3.69
CA ILE A 323 -15.82 -4.53 3.93
C ILE A 323 -15.90 -5.84 4.71
N TYR A 324 -15.03 -6.78 4.32
CA TYR A 324 -14.72 -7.97 5.10
C TYR A 324 -13.21 -8.09 5.20
N PHE A 325 -12.70 -7.97 6.42
CA PHE A 325 -11.30 -8.19 6.73
C PHE A 325 -11.23 -8.67 8.18
N THR A 326 -10.72 -9.87 8.39
CA THR A 326 -10.68 -10.51 9.71
C THR A 326 -9.36 -11.24 9.89
N ASP A 327 -8.97 -11.42 11.16
CA ASP A 327 -7.85 -12.27 11.53
C ASP A 327 -8.00 -13.69 10.96
N GLY A 328 -6.91 -14.21 10.40
CA GLY A 328 -6.87 -15.52 9.74
C GLY A 328 -7.56 -15.59 8.38
N GLY A 329 -8.14 -14.48 7.90
CA GLY A 329 -8.69 -14.37 6.55
C GLY A 329 -7.67 -13.78 5.58
N ASN A 330 -7.24 -14.57 4.59
CA ASN A 330 -6.34 -14.12 3.51
C ASN A 330 -7.05 -13.54 2.30
N ASN A 331 -8.38 -13.65 2.23
CA ASN A 331 -9.18 -13.13 1.13
C ASN A 331 -10.03 -11.91 1.54
N PRO A 332 -9.44 -10.81 2.04
CA PRO A 332 -10.22 -9.63 2.40
C PRO A 332 -10.79 -8.98 1.15
N TYR A 333 -11.95 -8.35 1.29
CA TYR A 333 -12.56 -7.59 0.20
C TYR A 333 -13.26 -6.35 0.73
N TRP A 334 -13.45 -5.38 -0.16
CA TRP A 334 -14.22 -4.18 0.13
C TRP A 334 -14.91 -3.66 -1.13
N ALA A 335 -15.99 -2.90 -0.95
CA ALA A 335 -16.87 -2.51 -2.05
C ALA A 335 -17.21 -1.01 -2.03
N TYR A 336 -17.41 -0.44 -3.22
CA TYR A 336 -17.89 0.93 -3.42
C TYR A 336 -19.10 0.90 -4.35
N THR A 337 -20.23 1.47 -3.93
CA THR A 337 -21.44 1.55 -4.75
C THR A 337 -21.70 3.00 -5.15
N PHE A 338 -21.87 3.25 -6.45
CA PHE A 338 -22.11 4.58 -6.99
C PHE A 338 -22.82 4.55 -8.34
N THR A 339 -23.40 5.69 -8.71
CA THR A 339 -24.08 5.89 -9.99
C THR A 339 -23.29 6.80 -10.91
N LEU A 340 -23.25 6.46 -12.20
CA LEU A 340 -22.68 7.28 -13.28
C LEU A 340 -23.80 7.75 -14.20
N LYS A 341 -23.90 9.06 -14.43
CA LYS A 341 -24.73 9.63 -15.51
C LYS A 341 -24.17 9.24 -16.89
N PRO A 342 -24.96 9.36 -17.97
CA PRO A 342 -24.46 9.20 -19.34
C PRO A 342 -23.21 10.05 -19.59
N GLY A 343 -22.14 9.43 -20.07
CA GLY A 343 -20.84 10.08 -20.34
C GLY A 343 -20.04 10.44 -19.09
N GLU A 344 -20.53 10.18 -17.88
CA GLU A 344 -19.79 10.44 -16.65
C GLU A 344 -18.70 9.39 -16.44
N THR A 345 -17.55 9.86 -15.96
CA THR A 345 -16.44 9.02 -15.50
C THR A 345 -16.20 9.26 -14.02
N LYS A 346 -16.07 8.17 -13.25
CA LYS A 346 -15.59 8.21 -11.86
C LYS A 346 -14.42 7.24 -11.69
N ILE A 347 -13.56 7.56 -10.73
CA ILE A 347 -12.38 6.78 -10.40
C ILE A 347 -12.43 6.38 -8.92
N ILE A 348 -12.28 5.08 -8.67
CA ILE A 348 -11.98 4.55 -7.34
C ILE A 348 -10.46 4.35 -7.29
N MET A 349 -9.81 4.97 -6.31
CA MET A 349 -8.38 4.90 -6.10
C MET A 349 -8.07 4.06 -4.86
N ASN A 350 -7.14 3.12 -4.93
CA ASN A 350 -6.69 2.37 -3.74
C ASN A 350 -5.17 2.38 -3.67
N PHE A 351 -4.63 2.24 -2.45
CA PHE A 351 -3.20 2.09 -2.25
C PHE A 351 -2.88 0.84 -1.44
N ALA A 352 -1.68 0.32 -1.65
CA ALA A 352 -1.04 -0.61 -0.76
C ALA A 352 0.40 -0.21 -0.50
N THR A 353 0.94 -0.62 0.63
CA THR A 353 2.36 -0.46 0.98
C THR A 353 2.83 -1.71 1.71
N GLY A 354 4.05 -2.15 1.42
CA GLY A 354 4.77 -3.15 2.21
C GLY A 354 5.91 -2.48 2.95
N GLN A 355 6.06 -2.79 4.24
CA GLN A 355 6.99 -2.12 5.14
C GLN A 355 7.75 -3.12 6.02
N PRO A 356 8.95 -2.78 6.51
CA PRO A 356 9.73 -3.67 7.39
C PRO A 356 9.10 -3.88 8.77
N SER A 357 8.24 -2.95 9.21
CA SER A 357 7.64 -2.99 10.55
C SER A 357 6.16 -2.62 10.54
N LYS A 358 5.45 -3.12 11.56
CA LYS A 358 4.04 -2.82 11.81
C LYS A 358 3.79 -1.32 11.99
N ALA A 359 4.70 -0.65 12.69
CA ALA A 359 4.63 0.79 12.91
C ALA A 359 4.82 1.58 11.61
N ALA A 360 5.77 1.17 10.76
CA ALA A 360 6.01 1.79 9.45
C ALA A 360 4.81 1.58 8.50
N ALA A 361 4.20 0.38 8.50
CA ALA A 361 2.99 0.09 7.74
C ALA A 361 1.84 1.03 8.13
N ASN A 362 1.58 1.17 9.44
CA ASN A 362 0.55 2.09 9.96
C ASN A 362 0.84 3.54 9.56
N ALA A 363 2.07 4.00 9.76
CA ALA A 363 2.47 5.37 9.48
C ALA A 363 2.33 5.70 7.99
N LYS A 364 2.78 4.81 7.10
CA LYS A 364 2.66 4.99 5.66
C LYS A 364 1.20 4.93 5.20
N ALA A 365 0.40 4.01 5.71
CA ALA A 365 -1.04 3.95 5.40
C ALA A 365 -1.76 5.24 5.80
N ALA A 366 -1.53 5.73 7.02
CA ALA A 366 -2.09 7.00 7.51
C ALA A 366 -1.58 8.22 6.71
N GLU A 367 -0.34 8.19 6.23
CA GLU A 367 0.21 9.22 5.36
C GLU A 367 -0.54 9.28 4.03
N LEU A 368 -0.70 8.14 3.37
CA LEU A 368 -1.33 8.01 2.05
C LEU A 368 -2.79 8.47 2.02
N VAL A 369 -3.51 8.34 3.14
CA VAL A 369 -4.88 8.88 3.28
C VAL A 369 -4.96 10.38 3.01
N ARG A 370 -3.88 11.12 3.27
CA ARG A 370 -3.81 12.57 3.09
C ARG A 370 -3.44 12.99 1.67
N LEU A 371 -3.22 12.03 0.77
CA LEU A 371 -2.81 12.24 -0.62
C LEU A 371 -1.60 13.19 -0.76
N PRO A 372 -0.44 12.86 -0.18
CA PRO A 372 0.78 13.64 -0.42
C PRO A 372 1.09 13.67 -1.93
N VAL A 373 1.87 14.66 -2.38
CA VAL A 373 2.08 14.96 -3.80
C VAL A 373 2.44 13.74 -4.67
N ASN A 374 3.24 12.81 -4.13
CA ASN A 374 3.66 11.58 -4.79
C ASN A 374 2.47 10.68 -5.18
N THR A 375 1.39 10.64 -4.39
CA THR A 375 0.19 9.84 -4.67
C THR A 375 -0.58 10.29 -5.91
N LEU A 376 -0.35 11.54 -6.35
CA LEU A 376 -1.04 12.15 -7.48
C LEU A 376 -0.12 12.30 -8.72
N GLN A 377 1.11 11.78 -8.65
CA GLN A 377 2.01 11.71 -9.80
C GLN A 377 1.37 10.88 -10.91
N CYS A 378 1.69 11.25 -12.16
CA CYS A 378 1.19 10.59 -13.37
C CYS A 378 -0.34 10.53 -13.55
N MET A 379 -1.08 11.30 -12.75
CA MET A 379 -2.48 11.59 -13.03
C MET A 379 -2.60 12.87 -13.84
N THR A 380 -3.45 12.84 -14.84
CA THR A 380 -3.94 14.04 -15.50
C THR A 380 -4.78 14.88 -14.54
N PRO A 381 -4.90 16.20 -14.77
CA PRO A 381 -5.82 17.04 -14.00
C PRO A 381 -7.26 16.51 -14.01
N VAL A 382 -7.72 15.97 -15.14
CA VAL A 382 -9.07 15.39 -15.28
C VAL A 382 -9.25 14.17 -14.37
N GLU A 383 -8.33 13.21 -14.40
CA GLU A 383 -8.39 12.03 -13.53
C GLU A 383 -8.41 12.42 -12.06
N LYS A 384 -7.56 13.39 -11.67
CA LYS A 384 -7.58 13.92 -10.30
C LYS A 384 -8.97 14.42 -9.96
N THR A 385 -9.68 15.10 -10.88
CA THR A 385 -11.07 15.54 -10.66
C THR A 385 -12.10 14.42 -10.58
N GLN A 386 -11.84 13.26 -11.18
CA GLN A 386 -12.78 12.13 -11.26
C GLN A 386 -12.66 11.13 -10.11
N VAL A 387 -11.63 11.24 -9.25
CA VAL A 387 -11.54 10.45 -8.02
C VAL A 387 -12.68 10.82 -7.05
N VAL A 388 -13.39 9.80 -6.56
CA VAL A 388 -14.58 9.98 -5.70
C VAL A 388 -14.44 9.40 -4.29
N ASN A 389 -13.55 8.45 -4.07
CA ASN A 389 -13.31 7.86 -2.75
C ASN A 389 -12.24 8.57 -1.91
N PHE A 390 -11.77 9.73 -2.37
CA PHE A 390 -10.93 10.65 -1.58
C PHE A 390 -11.41 12.08 -1.81
N LYS A 391 -11.50 12.86 -0.73
CA LYS A 391 -11.71 14.30 -0.85
C LYS A 391 -10.41 14.97 -1.25
N LYS A 392 -10.49 15.84 -2.26
CA LYS A 392 -9.40 16.75 -2.61
C LYS A 392 -9.31 17.79 -1.52
N THR A 393 -8.30 17.71 -0.64
CA THR A 393 -7.96 18.87 0.17
C THR A 393 -7.44 19.96 -0.77
N GLY A 394 -7.96 21.18 -0.62
CA GLY A 394 -7.61 22.32 -1.44
C GLY A 394 -6.15 22.73 -1.27
N PHE A 395 -5.24 22.08 -1.98
CA PHE A 395 -4.02 22.74 -2.42
C PHE A 395 -4.40 23.73 -3.53
N PRO A 396 -3.87 24.95 -3.63
CA PRO A 396 -4.15 25.82 -4.76
C PRO A 396 -3.47 25.26 -6.02
N TRP A 397 -4.23 24.58 -6.88
CA TRP A 397 -3.78 23.93 -8.13
C TRP A 397 -3.27 24.93 -9.20
N TYR A 398 -3.23 26.24 -8.89
CA TYR A 398 -2.90 27.33 -9.81
C TYR A 398 -1.52 27.98 -9.60
N MET A 399 -0.70 27.54 -8.64
CA MET A 399 0.63 28.16 -8.40
C MET A 399 1.80 27.54 -9.19
N LEU A 400 1.53 26.62 -10.11
CA LEU A 400 2.56 26.08 -11.04
C LEU A 400 2.19 26.41 -12.49
N THR A 401 1.94 27.67 -12.80
CA THR A 401 2.22 28.15 -14.17
C THR A 401 3.73 28.29 -14.29
N PRO A 402 4.40 27.61 -15.25
CA PRO A 402 5.76 27.98 -15.58
C PRO A 402 5.71 29.45 -16.05
N VAL A 403 6.46 30.32 -15.39
CA VAL A 403 6.78 31.62 -15.96
C VAL A 403 7.51 31.32 -17.25
N LEU A 404 6.79 31.41 -18.38
CA LEU A 404 7.43 31.55 -19.68
C LEU A 404 8.29 32.79 -19.55
N ALA A 405 9.60 32.60 -19.50
CA ALA A 405 10.57 33.68 -19.62
C ALA A 405 10.29 34.36 -20.96
N SER A 406 9.65 35.52 -20.89
CA SER A 406 9.47 36.38 -22.05
C SER A 406 10.86 36.81 -22.52
N PRO A 407 11.23 36.66 -23.80
CA PRO A 407 12.51 37.13 -24.28
C PRO A 407 12.50 38.66 -24.23
N ASN A 408 13.29 39.20 -23.32
CA ASN A 408 13.51 40.64 -23.23
C ASN A 408 14.18 41.09 -24.55
N LYS A 409 13.41 41.72 -25.44
CA LYS A 409 13.92 42.45 -26.59
C LYS A 409 14.65 43.68 -26.05
N ILE A 410 15.98 43.64 -26.02
CA ILE A 410 16.78 44.86 -25.95
C ILE A 410 16.71 45.52 -27.33
N THR A 411 15.86 46.52 -27.47
CA THR A 411 15.99 47.51 -28.55
C THR A 411 16.97 48.58 -28.08
N GLY A 412 18.24 48.42 -28.44
CA GLY A 412 19.21 49.51 -28.39
C GLY A 412 18.94 50.46 -29.55
N GLY A 413 18.37 51.63 -29.25
CA GLY A 413 18.37 52.77 -30.16
C GLY A 413 19.68 53.52 -30.03
N GLY A 414 20.35 53.75 -31.16
CA GLY A 414 21.47 54.68 -31.23
C GLY A 414 20.99 56.13 -31.22
N GLN A 415 21.68 56.95 -30.45
CA GLN A 415 22.26 58.22 -30.89
C GLN A 415 23.59 58.40 -30.17
#